data_AF-A0A1V4Y2M6-F1
#
_entry.id   AF-A0A1V4Y2M6-F1
#
_cell.length_a   1.000
_cell.length_b   1.000
_cell.length_c   1.000
_cell.angle_alpha   90.00
_cell.angle_beta   90.00
_cell.angle_gamma   90.00
#
_symmetry.space_group_name_H-M   'P 1'
#
loop_
_entity.id
_entity.type
_entity.pdbx_description
1 polymer ?
#
loop_
_entity_poly.entity_id
_entity_poly.type
_entity_poly.pdbx_seq_one_letter_code
_entity_poly.pdbx_strand_id
1 'polypeptide(L)'
;MDCSDLSRVGRGSEKIARIGTLVNIDHHISNSMFSEFSYVDPRASSTGELIYRLISRMGCSVTRDIATNLYAAILTDTGGFHYGTTGRETLIAAGNLVGWGADPQEISENIYENNPLAKIRLLSKALDTLTFDLDGRFGYMVVWQKDMQAVGAVPEHTEGFVDLPRSISGVEVSALFSEQHNGPFKVSFRSKGEVNVERVARAFDGGGHRNASACRIQGDFETVYSRVLDVIRDGI
;
A
#
# COMPACT_ATOMS: atom_id res chain seq x y z
N MET A 1 14.18 4.34 -8.50
CA MET A 1 14.05 4.39 -7.03
C MET A 1 12.77 3.69 -6.65
N ASP A 2 12.70 3.09 -5.47
CA ASP A 2 11.49 2.46 -4.91
C ASP A 2 10.84 1.43 -5.85
N CYS A 3 11.69 0.64 -6.50
CA CYS A 3 11.28 -0.25 -7.57
C CYS A 3 12.08 -1.52 -7.46
N SER A 4 11.39 -2.60 -7.12
CA SER A 4 11.98 -3.92 -6.85
C SER A 4 12.24 -4.74 -8.10
N ASP A 5 11.58 -4.43 -9.21
CA ASP A 5 11.77 -5.14 -10.47
C ASP A 5 11.44 -4.21 -11.65
N LEU A 6 12.13 -4.35 -12.78
CA LEU A 6 11.95 -3.48 -13.93
C LEU A 6 10.53 -3.55 -14.50
N SER A 7 9.82 -4.65 -14.35
CA SER A 7 8.41 -4.75 -14.76
C SER A 7 7.49 -3.77 -14.01
N ARG A 8 7.84 -3.35 -12.79
CA ARG A 8 7.05 -2.41 -11.97
C ARG A 8 7.04 -0.98 -12.49
N VAL A 9 7.98 -0.60 -13.37
CA VAL A 9 7.98 0.73 -14.02
C VAL A 9 6.96 0.83 -15.17
N GLY A 10 6.22 -0.24 -15.44
CA GLY A 10 5.16 -0.29 -16.45
C GLY A 10 5.69 -0.09 -17.87
N ARG A 11 4.97 0.72 -18.66
CA ARG A 11 5.28 0.95 -20.10
C ARG A 11 6.67 1.58 -20.35
N GLY A 12 7.35 2.06 -19.31
CA GLY A 12 8.70 2.61 -19.40
C GLY A 12 9.82 1.57 -19.40
N SER A 13 9.53 0.30 -19.09
CA SER A 13 10.54 -0.74 -18.81
C SER A 13 11.54 -0.92 -19.96
N GLU A 14 11.06 -1.05 -21.20
CA GLU A 14 11.91 -1.23 -22.38
C GLU A 14 12.83 -0.03 -22.64
N LYS A 15 12.37 1.18 -22.34
CA LYS A 15 13.18 2.39 -22.50
C LYS A 15 14.27 2.45 -21.43
N ILE A 16 13.91 2.14 -20.18
CA ILE A 16 14.84 2.12 -19.05
C ILE A 16 15.89 1.02 -19.23
N ALA A 17 15.51 -0.15 -19.75
CA ALA A 17 16.43 -1.26 -20.04
C ALA A 17 17.55 -0.91 -21.02
N ARG A 18 17.36 0.14 -21.84
CA ARG A 18 18.34 0.59 -22.84
C ARG A 18 19.24 1.72 -22.34
N ILE A 19 19.03 2.21 -21.12
CA ILE A 19 19.89 3.24 -20.53
C ILE A 19 21.23 2.61 -20.17
N GLY A 20 22.34 3.21 -20.64
CA GLY A 20 23.67 2.65 -20.48
C GLY A 20 24.15 2.55 -19.03
N THR A 21 23.73 3.47 -18.15
CA THR A 21 24.04 3.42 -16.73
C THR A 21 22.76 3.57 -15.92
N LEU A 22 22.41 2.52 -15.20
CA LEU A 22 21.25 2.49 -14.33
C LEU A 22 21.70 2.44 -12.86
N VAL A 23 21.03 3.21 -12.01
CA VAL A 23 21.21 3.17 -10.56
C VAL A 23 19.87 2.85 -9.91
N ASN A 24 19.81 1.77 -9.14
CA ASN A 24 18.64 1.38 -8.36
C ASN A 24 18.88 1.69 -6.88
N ILE A 25 17.95 2.40 -6.25
CA ILE A 25 17.93 2.67 -4.81
C ILE A 25 16.57 2.20 -4.33
N ASP A 26 16.55 1.24 -3.40
CA ASP A 26 15.32 0.56 -3.00
C ASP A 26 15.41 -0.06 -1.60
N HIS A 27 14.28 -0.24 -0.94
CA HIS A 27 14.18 -0.89 0.37
C HIS A 27 13.34 -2.18 0.35
N HIS A 28 12.83 -2.60 -0.81
CA HIS A 28 12.03 -3.82 -0.89
C HIS A 28 12.89 -5.07 -0.76
N ILE A 29 12.51 -5.99 0.14
CA ILE A 29 13.16 -7.31 0.29
C ILE A 29 13.07 -8.16 -1.00
N SER A 30 12.05 -7.92 -1.83
CA SER A 30 11.82 -8.62 -3.09
C SER A 30 12.61 -8.04 -4.27
N ASN A 31 13.52 -7.09 -4.04
CA ASN A 31 14.26 -6.44 -5.11
C ASN A 31 15.18 -7.45 -5.84
N SER A 32 15.07 -7.50 -7.17
CA SER A 32 15.83 -8.42 -8.04
C SER A 32 17.24 -7.94 -8.38
N MET A 33 17.65 -6.77 -7.89
CA MET A 33 18.90 -6.08 -8.17
C MET A 33 19.17 -5.98 -9.67
N PHE A 34 18.14 -5.59 -10.43
CA PHE A 34 18.15 -5.55 -11.91
C PHE A 34 19.06 -4.48 -12.53
N SER A 35 19.93 -3.84 -11.74
CA SER A 35 20.75 -2.70 -12.12
C SER A 35 22.20 -2.93 -11.66
N GLU A 36 23.18 -2.61 -12.51
CA GLU A 36 24.62 -2.73 -12.20
C GLU A 36 24.96 -2.02 -10.89
N PHE A 37 24.48 -0.78 -10.74
CA PHE A 37 24.60 -0.03 -9.50
C PHE A 37 23.30 -0.17 -8.72
N SER A 38 23.34 -0.88 -7.60
CA SER A 38 22.19 -1.11 -6.72
C SER A 38 22.56 -0.79 -5.27
N TYR A 39 21.82 0.13 -4.65
CA TYR A 39 21.87 0.43 -3.22
C TYR A 39 20.55 -0.02 -2.58
N VAL A 40 20.56 -1.25 -2.05
CA VAL A 40 19.37 -1.89 -1.48
C VAL A 40 19.61 -2.21 0.00
N ASP A 41 18.74 -1.73 0.89
CA ASP A 41 18.76 -2.07 2.32
C ASP A 41 17.33 -2.32 2.81
N PRO A 42 16.91 -3.60 2.89
CA PRO A 42 15.55 -3.95 3.32
C PRO A 42 15.20 -3.61 4.76
N ARG A 43 16.18 -3.13 5.56
CA ARG A 43 15.96 -2.69 6.94
C ARG A 43 15.62 -1.20 7.04
N ALA A 44 15.80 -0.43 5.97
CA ALA A 44 15.38 0.97 5.95
C ALA A 44 13.85 1.07 5.89
N SER A 45 13.29 2.09 6.54
CA SER A 45 11.84 2.23 6.60
C SER A 45 11.22 2.56 5.24
N SER A 46 11.97 3.28 4.42
CA SER A 46 11.54 3.74 3.09
C SER A 46 12.74 3.97 2.18
N THR A 47 12.48 4.03 0.88
CA THR A 47 13.47 4.55 -0.07
C THR A 47 13.84 6.01 0.26
N GLY A 48 12.92 6.80 0.81
CA GLY A 48 13.19 8.17 1.31
C GLY A 48 14.28 8.23 2.38
N GLU A 49 14.30 7.26 3.30
CA GLU A 49 15.35 7.14 4.32
C GLU A 49 16.73 6.87 3.67
N LEU A 50 16.78 6.04 2.63
CA LEU A 50 18.01 5.75 1.90
C LEU A 50 18.56 6.98 1.18
N ILE A 51 17.68 7.78 0.57
CA ILE A 51 18.07 9.04 -0.07
C ILE A 51 18.55 10.06 0.96
N TYR A 52 17.89 10.17 2.12
CA TYR A 52 18.36 10.99 3.23
C TYR A 52 19.79 10.61 3.66
N ARG A 53 20.08 9.32 3.84
CA ARG A 53 21.42 8.81 4.20
C ARG A 53 22.46 9.18 3.14
N LEU A 54 22.12 9.06 1.87
CA LEU A 54 23.02 9.37 0.75
C LEU A 54 23.36 10.87 0.70
N ILE A 55 22.34 11.73 0.71
CA ILE A 55 22.49 13.20 0.69
C ILE A 55 23.32 13.68 1.88
N SER A 56 23.07 13.12 3.06
CA SER A 56 23.83 13.45 4.28
C SER A 56 25.32 13.07 4.15
N ARG A 57 25.62 11.90 3.55
CA ARG A 57 27.02 11.47 3.31
C ARG A 57 27.73 12.29 2.24
N MET A 58 26.99 12.76 1.23
CA MET A 58 27.54 13.60 0.17
C MET A 58 27.78 15.05 0.62
N GLY A 59 27.26 15.45 1.79
CA GLY A 59 27.35 16.83 2.27
C GLY A 59 26.54 17.82 1.41
N CYS A 60 25.48 17.33 0.76
CA CYS A 60 24.62 18.16 -0.07
C CYS A 60 23.77 19.11 0.80
N SER A 61 23.57 20.34 0.32
CA SER A 61 22.62 21.26 0.94
C SER A 61 21.18 20.76 0.74
N VAL A 62 20.41 20.69 1.82
CA VAL A 62 19.00 20.28 1.78
C VAL A 62 18.11 21.51 1.82
N THR A 63 17.30 21.69 0.78
CA THR A 63 16.26 22.72 0.74
C THR A 63 15.01 22.23 1.47
N ARG A 64 14.11 23.16 1.81
CA ARG A 64 12.77 22.83 2.34
C ARG A 64 12.06 21.81 1.45
N ASP A 65 12.05 22.00 0.14
CA ASP A 65 11.36 21.09 -0.79
C ASP A 65 11.93 19.67 -0.76
N ILE A 66 13.26 19.53 -0.70
CA ILE A 66 13.90 18.22 -0.55
C ILE A 66 13.49 17.61 0.80
N ALA A 67 13.54 18.40 1.87
CA ALA A 67 13.18 17.93 3.21
C ALA A 67 11.71 17.45 3.27
N THR A 68 10.79 18.22 2.72
CA THR A 68 9.35 17.92 2.64
C THR A 68 9.11 16.61 1.89
N ASN A 69 9.72 16.42 0.71
CA ASN A 69 9.53 15.20 -0.09
C ASN A 69 10.11 13.95 0.61
N LEU A 70 11.28 14.05 1.23
CA LEU A 70 11.87 12.93 1.97
C LEU A 70 11.07 12.59 3.23
N TYR A 71 10.58 13.61 3.95
CA TYR A 71 9.72 13.39 5.11
C TYR A 71 8.41 12.72 4.71
N ALA A 72 7.76 13.18 3.63
CA ALA A 72 6.55 12.56 3.10
C ALA A 72 6.77 11.08 2.76
N ALA A 73 7.87 10.73 2.08
CA ALA A 73 8.19 9.34 1.74
C ALA A 73 8.43 8.46 2.99
N ILE A 74 9.09 9.00 4.02
CA ILE A 74 9.25 8.29 5.30
C ILE A 74 7.90 8.13 6.01
N LEU A 75 7.09 9.18 6.04
CA LEU A 75 5.79 9.21 6.72
C LEU A 75 4.84 8.15 6.12
N THR A 76 4.72 8.08 4.80
CA THR A 76 3.80 7.16 4.14
C THR A 76 4.20 5.69 4.30
N ASP A 77 5.48 5.37 4.09
CA ASP A 77 5.98 3.99 4.12
C ASP A 77 6.04 3.41 5.53
N THR A 78 6.06 4.27 6.56
CA THR A 78 5.97 3.87 7.96
C THR A 78 4.54 3.83 8.48
N GLY A 79 3.54 4.19 7.67
CA GLY A 79 2.16 4.32 8.10
C GLY A 79 2.00 5.37 9.19
N GLY A 80 2.66 6.52 9.04
CA GLY A 80 2.73 7.54 10.09
C GLY A 80 3.54 7.07 11.29
N PHE A 81 4.63 6.33 11.10
CA PHE A 81 5.49 5.78 12.16
C PHE A 81 4.89 4.62 12.99
N HIS A 82 3.80 4.00 12.51
CA HIS A 82 3.12 2.91 13.22
C HIS A 82 3.68 1.52 12.88
N TYR A 83 4.38 1.38 11.74
CA TYR A 83 4.86 0.08 11.27
C TYR A 83 6.19 -0.32 11.91
N GLY A 84 6.42 -1.64 12.02
CA GLY A 84 7.59 -2.21 12.71
C GLY A 84 8.94 -1.93 12.05
N THR A 85 8.97 -1.39 10.83
CA THR A 85 10.17 -0.89 10.16
C THR A 85 10.60 0.50 10.67
N THR A 86 9.77 1.16 11.48
CA THR A 86 10.11 2.44 12.11
C THR A 86 11.18 2.22 13.19
N GLY A 87 12.42 2.58 12.87
CA GLY A 87 13.56 2.45 13.78
C GLY A 87 14.08 3.78 14.32
N ARG A 88 15.11 3.70 15.16
CA ARG A 88 15.86 4.87 15.66
C ARG A 88 16.32 5.78 14.52
N GLU A 89 16.94 5.21 13.49
CA GLU A 89 17.50 5.97 12.37
C GLU A 89 16.41 6.67 11.56
N THR A 90 15.25 6.03 11.39
CA THR A 90 14.06 6.61 10.76
C THR A 90 13.58 7.87 11.50
N LEU A 91 13.48 7.80 12.83
CA LEU A 91 13.03 8.94 13.66
C LEU A 91 14.07 10.07 13.69
N ILE A 92 15.37 9.74 13.71
CA ILE A 92 16.44 10.74 13.59
C ILE A 92 16.37 11.44 12.23
N ALA A 93 16.20 10.68 11.14
CA ALA A 93 16.05 11.23 9.80
C ALA A 93 14.85 12.18 9.74
N ALA A 94 13.69 11.76 10.21
CA ALA A 94 12.48 12.59 10.26
C ALA A 94 12.71 13.89 11.06
N GLY A 95 13.33 13.80 12.25
CA GLY A 95 13.64 14.98 13.06
C GLY A 95 14.60 15.96 12.38
N ASN A 96 15.63 15.45 11.70
CA ASN A 96 16.57 16.28 10.94
C ASN A 96 15.90 16.96 9.76
N LEU A 97 15.01 16.26 9.04
CA LEU A 97 14.24 16.82 7.93
C LEU A 97 13.32 17.96 8.40
N VAL A 98 12.70 17.83 9.57
CA VAL A 98 11.96 18.94 10.21
C VAL A 98 12.90 20.11 10.52
N GLY A 99 14.09 19.83 11.07
CA GLY A 99 15.13 20.85 11.29
C GLY A 99 15.59 21.56 10.00
N TRP A 100 15.38 20.95 8.83
CA TRP A 100 15.67 21.52 7.51
C TRP A 100 14.45 22.14 6.82
N GLY A 101 13.32 22.24 7.51
CA GLY A 101 12.14 22.98 7.06
C GLY A 101 10.98 22.12 6.54
N ALA A 102 11.06 20.79 6.65
CA ALA A 102 9.86 19.96 6.46
C ALA A 102 8.83 20.32 7.53
N ASP A 103 7.58 20.52 7.13
CA ASP A 103 6.46 20.81 8.03
C ASP A 103 5.56 19.57 8.15
N PRO A 104 5.62 18.84 9.29
CA PRO A 104 4.82 17.64 9.48
C PRO A 104 3.31 17.88 9.38
N GLN A 105 2.82 19.06 9.80
CA GLN A 105 1.41 19.39 9.76
C GLN A 105 0.97 19.56 8.29
N GLU A 106 1.66 20.43 7.54
CA GLU A 106 1.35 20.67 6.12
C GLU A 106 1.40 19.36 5.32
N ILE A 107 2.41 18.52 5.56
CA ILE A 107 2.56 17.23 4.89
C ILE A 107 1.41 16.28 5.27
N SER A 108 1.07 16.18 6.56
CA SER A 108 -0.03 15.34 7.04
C SER A 108 -1.37 15.78 6.46
N GLU A 109 -1.66 17.07 6.45
CA GLU A 109 -2.90 17.63 5.90
C GLU A 109 -3.07 17.26 4.42
N ASN A 110 -1.99 17.39 3.64
CA ASN A 110 -2.01 17.05 2.21
C ASN A 110 -2.16 15.56 1.94
N ILE A 111 -1.58 14.69 2.77
CA ILE A 111 -1.59 13.23 2.56
C ILE A 111 -2.86 12.59 3.14
N TYR A 112 -3.24 12.94 4.36
CA TYR A 112 -4.28 12.25 5.13
C TYR A 112 -5.58 13.04 5.25
N GLU A 113 -5.54 14.37 5.20
CA GLU A 113 -6.69 15.24 5.46
C GLU A 113 -7.25 15.93 4.20
N ASN A 114 -6.85 15.45 3.01
CA ASN A 114 -7.28 15.99 1.72
C ASN A 114 -8.19 15.02 0.93
N ASN A 115 -9.03 14.26 1.63
CA ASN A 115 -9.92 13.30 0.99
C ASN A 115 -11.12 14.01 0.34
N PRO A 116 -11.48 13.69 -0.91
CA PRO A 116 -12.65 14.27 -1.55
C PRO A 116 -13.94 13.79 -0.85
N LEU A 117 -14.97 14.64 -0.79
CA LEU A 117 -16.26 14.29 -0.17
C LEU A 117 -16.87 13.00 -0.75
N ALA A 118 -16.68 12.75 -2.04
CA ALA A 118 -17.11 11.52 -2.70
C ALA A 118 -16.49 10.26 -2.08
N LYS A 119 -15.21 10.31 -1.69
CA LYS A 119 -14.53 9.21 -0.98
C LYS A 119 -15.17 8.95 0.37
N ILE A 120 -15.43 10.00 1.15
CA ILE A 120 -16.05 9.87 2.48
C ILE A 120 -17.48 9.33 2.39
N ARG A 121 -18.26 9.77 1.41
CA ARG A 121 -19.62 9.24 1.16
C ARG A 121 -19.60 7.78 0.69
N LEU A 122 -18.64 7.41 -0.17
CA LEU A 122 -18.45 6.02 -0.58
C LEU A 122 -18.06 5.15 0.62
N LEU A 123 -17.19 5.66 1.49
CA LEU A 123 -16.78 4.96 2.70
C LEU A 123 -17.98 4.65 3.60
N SER A 124 -18.88 5.63 3.82
CA SER A 124 -20.11 5.42 4.59
C SER A 124 -20.92 4.24 4.05
N LYS A 125 -21.09 4.17 2.72
CA LYS A 125 -21.84 3.08 2.06
C LYS A 125 -21.12 1.73 2.15
N ALA A 126 -19.80 1.73 2.03
CA ALA A 126 -19.00 0.51 2.19
C ALA A 126 -19.05 -0.02 3.62
N LEU A 127 -19.03 0.87 4.63
CA LEU A 127 -19.14 0.52 6.05
C LEU A 127 -20.48 -0.14 6.38
N ASP A 128 -21.57 0.23 5.71
CA ASP A 128 -22.88 -0.44 5.88
C ASP A 128 -22.83 -1.94 5.50
N THR A 129 -21.82 -2.37 4.75
CA THR A 129 -21.61 -3.76 4.34
C THR A 129 -20.59 -4.52 5.21
N LEU A 130 -20.03 -3.86 6.24
CA LEU A 130 -19.03 -4.45 7.12
C LEU A 130 -19.56 -5.72 7.78
N THR A 131 -18.93 -6.85 7.46
CA THR A 131 -19.35 -8.18 7.90
C THR A 131 -18.15 -9.00 8.35
N PHE A 132 -18.39 -10.02 9.19
CA PHE A 132 -17.36 -10.90 9.74
C PHE A 132 -17.73 -12.37 9.56
N ASP A 133 -16.70 -13.22 9.38
CA ASP A 133 -16.78 -14.68 9.31
C ASP A 133 -15.57 -15.29 10.06
N LEU A 134 -15.49 -16.63 10.13
CA LEU A 134 -14.44 -17.39 10.81
C LEU A 134 -14.27 -16.96 12.27
N ASP A 135 -15.39 -16.88 12.98
CA ASP A 135 -15.46 -16.44 14.39
C ASP A 135 -14.88 -15.03 14.62
N GLY A 136 -15.02 -14.14 13.64
CA GLY A 136 -14.53 -12.77 13.69
C GLY A 136 -13.09 -12.58 13.21
N ARG A 137 -12.41 -13.65 12.79
CA ARG A 137 -11.02 -13.58 12.29
C ARG A 137 -10.94 -13.05 10.85
N PHE A 138 -12.02 -13.15 10.08
CA PHE A 138 -12.12 -12.58 8.73
C PHE A 138 -13.15 -11.45 8.70
N GLY A 139 -12.73 -10.23 8.38
CA GLY A 139 -13.62 -9.07 8.26
C GLY A 139 -13.59 -8.48 6.85
N TYR A 140 -14.74 -8.09 6.30
CA TYR A 140 -14.78 -7.55 4.93
C TYR A 140 -15.82 -6.46 4.72
N MET A 141 -15.63 -5.70 3.64
CA MET A 141 -16.60 -4.75 3.11
C MET A 141 -16.74 -4.94 1.60
N VAL A 142 -17.85 -4.44 1.05
CA VAL A 142 -18.18 -4.47 -0.37
C VAL A 142 -18.37 -3.04 -0.88
N VAL A 143 -17.78 -2.75 -2.03
CA VAL A 143 -17.97 -1.52 -2.79
C VAL A 143 -18.68 -1.87 -4.08
N TRP A 144 -19.94 -1.47 -4.17
CA TRP A 144 -20.76 -1.66 -5.37
C TRP A 144 -20.55 -0.54 -6.38
N GLN A 145 -20.65 -0.86 -7.67
CA GLN A 145 -20.58 0.12 -8.76
C GLN A 145 -21.70 1.16 -8.63
N LYS A 146 -22.92 0.73 -8.28
CA LYS A 146 -24.07 1.62 -8.06
C LYS A 146 -23.78 2.68 -6.99
N ASP A 147 -23.05 2.32 -5.94
CA ASP A 147 -22.74 3.21 -4.82
C ASP A 147 -21.63 4.19 -5.19
N MET A 148 -20.63 3.72 -5.94
CA MET A 148 -19.60 4.56 -6.52
C MET A 148 -20.20 5.63 -7.46
N GLN A 149 -21.10 5.23 -8.35
CA GLN A 149 -21.82 6.14 -9.25
C GLN A 149 -22.70 7.14 -8.48
N ALA A 150 -23.47 6.66 -7.49
CA ALA A 150 -24.40 7.49 -6.73
C ALA A 150 -23.72 8.67 -5.99
N VAL A 151 -22.45 8.51 -5.60
CA VAL A 151 -21.70 9.54 -4.87
C VAL A 151 -20.63 10.24 -5.72
N GLY A 152 -20.54 9.91 -7.00
CA GLY A 152 -19.53 10.45 -7.92
C GLY A 152 -18.10 10.08 -7.53
N ALA A 153 -17.90 8.90 -6.95
CA ALA A 153 -16.56 8.42 -6.61
C ALA A 153 -15.91 7.71 -7.80
N VAL A 154 -14.57 7.63 -7.75
CA VAL A 154 -13.76 6.87 -8.70
C VAL A 154 -13.06 5.70 -7.99
N PRO A 155 -12.57 4.68 -8.70
CA PRO A 155 -11.94 3.51 -8.08
C PRO A 155 -10.81 3.84 -7.10
N GLU A 156 -10.04 4.89 -7.37
CA GLU A 156 -8.94 5.38 -6.53
C GLU A 156 -9.43 5.79 -5.13
N HIS A 157 -10.69 6.21 -5.00
CA HIS A 157 -11.27 6.58 -3.71
C HIS A 157 -11.46 5.39 -2.75
N THR A 158 -11.31 4.14 -3.23
CA THR A 158 -11.38 2.93 -2.38
C THR A 158 -10.08 2.66 -1.62
N GLU A 159 -9.02 3.42 -1.89
CA GLU A 159 -7.73 3.27 -1.21
C GLU A 159 -7.87 3.45 0.31
N GLY A 160 -7.30 2.51 1.07
CA GLY A 160 -7.35 2.44 2.52
C GLY A 160 -8.60 1.76 3.11
N PHE A 161 -9.64 1.48 2.33
CA PHE A 161 -10.88 0.91 2.88
C PHE A 161 -10.65 -0.52 3.42
N VAL A 162 -9.82 -1.31 2.76
CA VAL A 162 -9.46 -2.67 3.19
C VAL A 162 -8.80 -2.70 4.57
N ASP A 163 -8.20 -1.59 5.03
CA ASP A 163 -7.55 -1.51 6.33
C ASP A 163 -8.53 -1.34 7.49
N LEU A 164 -9.77 -0.89 7.22
CA LEU A 164 -10.76 -0.63 8.27
C LEU A 164 -11.24 -1.92 8.97
N PRO A 165 -11.67 -3.00 8.27
CA PRO A 165 -11.98 -4.25 8.95
C PRO A 165 -10.76 -4.82 9.67
N ARG A 166 -9.56 -4.67 9.09
CA ARG A 166 -8.30 -5.10 9.73
C ARG A 166 -8.05 -4.37 11.04
N SER A 167 -8.46 -3.11 11.20
CA SER A 167 -8.25 -2.36 12.45
C SER A 167 -9.01 -2.94 13.66
N ILE A 168 -10.00 -3.80 13.43
CA ILE A 168 -10.86 -4.36 14.48
C ILE A 168 -10.13 -5.45 15.25
N SER A 169 -10.36 -5.50 16.57
CA SER A 169 -9.77 -6.51 17.45
C SER A 169 -10.20 -7.92 17.03
N GLY A 170 -9.27 -8.87 17.06
CA GLY A 170 -9.51 -10.27 16.65
C GLY A 170 -9.44 -10.52 15.14
N VAL A 171 -9.61 -9.50 14.28
CA VAL A 171 -9.48 -9.67 12.83
C VAL A 171 -8.03 -9.94 12.46
N GLU A 172 -7.80 -11.08 11.80
CA GLU A 172 -6.51 -11.53 11.28
C GLU A 172 -6.36 -11.24 9.79
N VAL A 173 -7.44 -11.37 9.02
CA VAL A 173 -7.49 -11.06 7.59
C VAL A 173 -8.65 -10.12 7.29
N SER A 174 -8.41 -9.13 6.44
CA SER A 174 -9.46 -8.33 5.86
C SER A 174 -9.53 -8.41 4.35
N ALA A 175 -10.74 -8.26 3.81
CA ALA A 175 -10.97 -8.13 2.37
C ALA A 175 -11.83 -6.91 2.01
N LEU A 176 -11.57 -6.35 0.84
CA LEU A 176 -12.45 -5.38 0.19
C LEU A 176 -12.87 -5.93 -1.18
N PHE A 177 -14.15 -6.24 -1.32
CA PHE A 177 -14.74 -6.69 -2.57
C PHE A 177 -15.21 -5.47 -3.36
N SER A 178 -14.52 -5.12 -4.44
CA SER A 178 -14.86 -3.96 -5.29
C SER A 178 -15.40 -4.41 -6.64
N GLU A 179 -16.70 -4.20 -6.87
CA GLU A 179 -17.36 -4.51 -8.14
C GLU A 179 -16.76 -3.68 -9.28
N GLN A 180 -16.33 -4.33 -10.36
CA GLN A 180 -15.78 -3.67 -11.54
C GLN A 180 -16.85 -3.48 -12.62
N HIS A 181 -16.60 -2.52 -13.52
CA HIS A 181 -17.43 -2.37 -14.71
C HIS A 181 -17.38 -3.67 -15.54
N ASN A 182 -18.53 -4.27 -15.83
CA ASN A 182 -18.71 -5.53 -16.56
C ASN A 182 -18.51 -6.85 -15.78
N GLY A 183 -18.70 -6.85 -14.47
CA GLY A 183 -18.99 -8.08 -13.72
C GLY A 183 -17.90 -8.65 -12.80
N PRO A 184 -16.58 -8.54 -13.03
CA PRO A 184 -15.63 -9.09 -12.08
C PRO A 184 -15.56 -8.27 -10.80
N PHE A 185 -15.18 -8.91 -9.71
CA PHE A 185 -14.76 -8.25 -8.48
C PHE A 185 -13.24 -8.16 -8.42
N LYS A 186 -12.72 -6.96 -8.11
CA LYS A 186 -11.37 -6.82 -7.57
C LYS A 186 -11.46 -7.08 -6.07
N VAL A 187 -10.72 -8.07 -5.58
CA VAL A 187 -10.65 -8.35 -4.14
C VAL A 187 -9.28 -7.93 -3.64
N SER A 188 -9.25 -6.99 -2.69
CA SER A 188 -8.00 -6.57 -2.03
C SER A 188 -7.94 -7.17 -0.65
N PHE A 189 -6.79 -7.71 -0.26
CA PHE A 189 -6.59 -8.36 1.03
C PHE A 189 -5.57 -7.64 1.89
N ARG A 190 -5.75 -7.71 3.19
CA ARG A 190 -4.71 -7.40 4.19
C ARG A 190 -4.72 -8.46 5.27
N SER A 191 -3.58 -8.65 5.93
CA SER A 191 -3.50 -9.47 7.14
C SER A 191 -2.71 -8.80 8.25
N LYS A 192 -2.94 -9.25 9.48
CA LYS A 192 -2.06 -9.01 10.62
C LYS A 192 -1.16 -10.23 10.83
N GLY A 193 0.11 -9.99 11.11
CA GLY A 193 1.03 -11.03 11.56
C GLY A 193 1.33 -12.08 10.49
N GLU A 194 0.92 -13.32 10.74
CA GLU A 194 1.49 -14.48 10.06
C GLU A 194 0.75 -14.95 8.81
N VAL A 195 -0.54 -14.61 8.68
CA VAL A 195 -1.37 -15.09 7.57
C VAL A 195 -0.89 -14.50 6.25
N ASN A 196 -0.56 -15.37 5.30
CA ASN A 196 -0.04 -14.97 4.00
C ASN A 196 -1.16 -14.79 2.97
N VAL A 197 -1.67 -13.57 2.84
CA VAL A 197 -2.73 -13.24 1.87
C VAL A 197 -2.27 -13.25 0.41
N GLU A 198 -0.96 -13.26 0.15
CA GLU A 198 -0.42 -13.41 -1.19
C GLU A 198 -0.80 -14.77 -1.80
N ARG A 199 -0.82 -15.83 -0.98
CA ARG A 199 -1.25 -17.16 -1.39
C ARG A 199 -2.73 -17.20 -1.76
N VAL A 200 -3.57 -16.48 -1.02
CA VAL A 200 -5.01 -16.34 -1.32
C VAL A 200 -5.18 -15.68 -2.69
N ALA A 201 -4.48 -14.57 -2.94
CA ALA A 201 -4.54 -13.90 -4.23
C ALA A 201 -4.03 -14.77 -5.39
N ARG A 202 -2.94 -15.53 -5.20
CA ARG A 202 -2.40 -16.44 -6.21
C ARG A 202 -3.36 -17.56 -6.62
N ALA A 203 -4.23 -18.01 -5.72
CA ALA A 203 -5.27 -19.00 -6.06
C ALA A 203 -6.27 -18.47 -7.12
N PHE A 204 -6.27 -17.16 -7.38
CA PHE A 204 -7.12 -16.48 -8.35
C PHE A 204 -6.32 -15.63 -9.34
N ASP A 205 -5.13 -16.10 -9.74
CA ASP A 205 -4.22 -15.43 -10.68
C ASP A 205 -3.85 -13.98 -10.28
N GLY A 206 -3.94 -13.68 -8.99
CA GLY A 206 -3.52 -12.42 -8.39
C GLY A 206 -2.10 -12.47 -7.83
N GLY A 207 -1.77 -11.49 -6.99
CA GLY A 207 -0.46 -11.43 -6.34
C GLY A 207 -0.33 -10.24 -5.39
N GLY A 208 0.89 -10.00 -4.93
CA GLY A 208 1.24 -8.90 -4.03
C GLY A 208 2.30 -9.33 -3.02
N HIS A 209 2.12 -8.89 -1.79
CA HIS A 209 2.98 -9.20 -0.66
C HIS A 209 2.25 -10.03 0.39
N ARG A 210 3.02 -10.65 1.29
CA ARG A 210 2.53 -11.51 2.36
C ARG A 210 1.31 -10.92 3.10
N ASN A 211 1.36 -9.62 3.41
CA ASN A 211 0.34 -8.94 4.22
C ASN A 211 -0.57 -8.00 3.41
N ALA A 212 -0.37 -7.90 2.09
CA ALA A 212 -1.11 -7.00 1.22
C ALA A 212 -1.10 -7.53 -0.21
N SER A 213 -2.23 -8.04 -0.68
CA SER A 213 -2.36 -8.64 -2.01
C SER A 213 -3.70 -8.30 -2.65
N ALA A 214 -3.87 -8.62 -3.93
CA ALA A 214 -5.14 -8.49 -4.61
C ALA A 214 -5.28 -9.47 -5.78
N CYS A 215 -6.52 -9.80 -6.13
CA CYS A 215 -6.86 -10.60 -7.31
C CYS A 215 -8.13 -10.06 -7.99
N ARG A 216 -8.46 -10.62 -9.16
CA ARG A 216 -9.72 -10.34 -9.87
C ARG A 216 -10.46 -11.66 -10.09
N ILE A 217 -11.73 -11.71 -9.70
CA ILE A 217 -12.54 -12.93 -9.76
C ILE A 217 -13.82 -12.61 -10.52
N GLN A 218 -14.16 -13.45 -11.50
CA GLN A 218 -15.42 -13.37 -12.24
C GLN A 218 -16.55 -14.02 -11.44
N GLY A 219 -17.72 -13.40 -11.46
CA GLY A 219 -18.93 -13.91 -10.80
C GLY A 219 -19.71 -12.80 -10.09
N ASP A 220 -20.90 -13.15 -9.60
CA ASP A 220 -21.61 -12.34 -8.62
C ASP A 220 -20.89 -12.34 -7.26
N PHE A 221 -21.36 -11.48 -6.35
CA PHE A 221 -20.73 -11.32 -5.05
C PHE A 221 -20.73 -12.64 -4.26
N GLU A 222 -21.82 -13.39 -4.27
CA GLU A 222 -22.02 -14.63 -3.54
C GLU A 222 -21.03 -15.71 -4.00
N THR A 223 -20.86 -15.87 -5.32
CA THR A 223 -19.90 -16.80 -5.91
C THR A 223 -18.47 -16.39 -5.58
N VAL A 224 -18.14 -15.11 -5.73
CA VAL A 224 -16.80 -14.59 -5.44
C VAL A 224 -16.47 -14.73 -3.95
N TYR A 225 -17.43 -14.39 -3.09
CA TYR A 225 -17.33 -14.49 -1.64
C TYR A 225 -17.06 -15.93 -1.21
N SER A 226 -17.88 -16.89 -1.65
CA SER A 226 -17.71 -18.30 -1.29
C SER A 226 -16.34 -18.82 -1.68
N ARG A 227 -15.88 -18.54 -2.90
CA ARG A 227 -14.56 -18.97 -3.36
C ARG A 227 -13.43 -18.39 -2.54
N VAL A 228 -13.51 -17.09 -2.20
CA VAL A 228 -12.51 -16.42 -1.36
C VAL A 228 -12.51 -17.00 0.05
N LEU A 229 -13.69 -17.21 0.64
CA LEU A 229 -13.84 -17.76 1.98
C LEU A 229 -13.23 -19.16 2.09
N ASP A 230 -13.43 -20.02 1.08
CA ASP A 230 -12.88 -21.38 1.06
C ASP A 230 -11.34 -21.36 1.10
N VAL A 231 -10.70 -20.49 0.32
CA VAL A 231 -9.23 -20.38 0.31
C VAL A 231 -8.69 -19.77 1.59
N ILE A 232 -9.41 -18.80 2.17
CA ILE A 232 -9.00 -18.16 3.43
C ILE A 232 -9.10 -19.15 4.60
N ARG A 233 -10.15 -19.99 4.63
CA ARG A 233 -10.37 -20.99 5.69
C ARG A 233 -9.21 -21.97 5.82
N ASP A 234 -8.54 -22.30 4.71
CA ASP A 234 -7.37 -23.18 4.72
C ASP A 234 -6.09 -22.50 5.24
N GLY A 235 -6.09 -21.17 5.33
CA GLY A 235 -4.93 -20.35 5.68
C GLY A 235 -4.98 -19.64 7.04
N ILE A 236 -6.10 -19.75 7.76
CA ILE A 236 -6.37 -19.15 9.08
C ILE A 236 -6.77 -20.23 10.09
#